data_AF-A0A6N7HCP6-F1
#
_entry.id   AF-A0A6N7HCP6-F1
#
_cell.length_a   1.000
_cell.length_b   1.000
_cell.length_c   1.000
_cell.angle_alpha   90.00
_cell.angle_beta   90.00
_cell.angle_gamma   90.00
#
_symmetry.space_group_name_H-M   'P 1'
#
loop_
_entity.id
_entity.type
_entity.pdbx_description
1 polymer ?
#
loop_
_entity_poly.entity_id
_entity_poly.type
_entity_poly.pdbx_seq_one_letter_code
_entity_poly.pdbx_strand_id
1 'polypeptide(L)'
;MGAQFQPGQAKGFHRGKLRPIHAVIPFNIRGLINGIGGDQKFISYLDDLFTELNVGPIIAHDWHGNQPSGQNPWMYDYAHAPWKTQQVVRRIQTELYTDAPSGSPGNDDGGSLSSWYVWSVLGMYPITPGTADLALGSPLFPRAVVHSGNGTTITINGRGAAPDAPYVQELKVNGSAWPKSYLPSSLIERGGTLDFTLGTAPNMDWATGANAAPPSYSDGQKSTIAFTEPSRDFVMGHNDKKTVTVAAQNITNNPQEVTWRAEVPAGITMSSVSGTLRVPPAGVGADEIDVASGAGNGQYRIRIHTYAKNGQELSNVVLDVTVAG
;
A
#
# COMPACT_ATOMS: atom_id res chain seq x y z
N MET A 1 18.14 -24.23 13.31
CA MET A 1 18.57 -22.88 12.89
C MET A 1 17.34 -22.11 12.50
N GLY A 2 16.91 -21.18 13.37
CA GLY A 2 15.71 -20.38 13.15
C GLY A 2 15.98 -19.26 12.16
N ALA A 3 15.27 -19.27 11.04
CA ALA A 3 15.24 -18.11 10.17
C ALA A 3 14.25 -17.10 10.78
N GLN A 4 14.78 -16.09 11.47
CA GLN A 4 14.02 -14.88 11.80
C GLN A 4 13.37 -14.34 10.53
N PHE A 5 12.14 -13.85 10.64
CA PHE A 5 11.54 -13.05 9.58
C PHE A 5 12.43 -11.83 9.30
N GLN A 6 13.03 -11.78 8.12
CA GLN A 6 13.81 -10.64 7.64
C GLN A 6 13.03 -9.96 6.51
N PRO A 7 12.68 -8.67 6.67
CA PRO A 7 12.18 -7.87 5.55
C PRO A 7 13.24 -7.86 4.43
N GLY A 8 12.98 -8.57 3.33
CA GLY A 8 13.98 -8.80 2.28
C GLY A 8 14.07 -10.23 1.69
N GLN A 9 13.15 -11.14 2.03
CA GLN A 9 13.14 -12.50 1.43
C GLN A 9 12.19 -12.57 0.23
N ALA A 10 12.60 -13.28 -0.83
CA ALA A 10 11.85 -13.45 -2.08
C ALA A 10 10.82 -14.60 -2.05
N LYS A 11 10.85 -15.43 -1.01
CA LYS A 11 9.99 -16.62 -0.90
C LYS A 11 8.55 -16.18 -0.60
N GLY A 12 7.63 -16.45 -1.53
CA GLY A 12 6.21 -16.07 -1.44
C GLY A 12 5.77 -14.92 -2.36
N PHE A 13 6.68 -14.35 -3.17
CA PHE A 13 6.38 -13.27 -4.11
C PHE A 13 6.78 -13.64 -5.54
N HIS A 14 5.96 -13.27 -6.52
CA HIS A 14 6.37 -13.33 -7.92
C HIS A 14 7.14 -12.04 -8.26
N ARG A 15 8.45 -12.17 -8.51
CA ARG A 15 9.39 -11.08 -8.86
C ARG A 15 9.64 -10.01 -7.79
N GLY A 16 10.17 -10.38 -6.62
CA GLY A 16 10.70 -9.39 -5.67
C GLY A 16 10.83 -9.86 -4.23
N LYS A 17 11.40 -9.00 -3.38
CA LYS A 17 11.48 -9.14 -1.91
C LYS A 17 10.37 -8.32 -1.23
N LEU A 18 10.13 -8.56 0.05
CA LEU A 18 9.15 -7.86 0.92
C LEU A 18 9.29 -6.33 1.08
N ARG A 19 10.15 -5.62 0.32
CA ARG A 19 10.44 -4.19 0.56
C ARG A 19 10.14 -3.18 -0.54
N PRO A 20 9.98 -3.46 -1.85
CA PRO A 20 9.30 -2.49 -2.70
C PRO A 20 7.79 -2.80 -2.58
N ILE A 21 6.94 -1.87 -2.16
CA ILE A 21 5.49 -2.11 -2.16
C ILE A 21 5.09 -2.69 -3.52
N HIS A 22 4.60 -3.92 -3.49
CA HIS A 22 3.74 -4.47 -4.52
C HIS A 22 2.34 -4.24 -3.96
N ALA A 23 1.63 -3.17 -4.35
CA ALA A 23 0.27 -2.98 -3.86
C ALA A 23 -0.62 -4.06 -4.48
N VAL A 24 -0.76 -5.16 -3.74
CA VAL A 24 -1.69 -6.25 -4.01
C VAL A 24 -3.13 -5.83 -3.66
N ILE A 25 -3.32 -4.59 -3.19
CA ILE A 25 -4.61 -4.05 -2.75
C ILE A 25 -4.83 -2.64 -3.34
N PRO A 26 -4.74 -2.46 -4.68
CA PRO A 26 -4.89 -1.13 -5.29
C PRO A 26 -6.23 -0.49 -4.95
N PHE A 27 -7.27 -1.31 -4.74
CA PHE A 27 -8.60 -0.86 -4.38
C PHE A 27 -8.72 -0.33 -2.94
N ASN A 28 -7.81 -0.63 -2.00
CA ASN A 28 -7.95 -0.19 -0.60
C ASN A 28 -6.62 0.25 0.02
N ILE A 29 -5.99 1.25 -0.59
CA ILE A 29 -4.74 1.84 -0.11
C ILE A 29 -4.94 2.48 1.27
N ARG A 30 -6.11 3.08 1.57
CA ARG A 30 -6.37 3.64 2.91
C ARG A 30 -6.26 2.58 4.00
N GLY A 31 -6.83 1.39 3.79
CA GLY A 31 -6.74 0.26 4.72
C GLY A 31 -5.30 -0.24 4.91
N LEU A 32 -4.51 -0.28 3.84
CA LEU A 32 -3.08 -0.61 3.92
C LEU A 32 -2.33 0.38 4.82
N ILE A 33 -2.53 1.68 4.61
CA ILE A 33 -1.84 2.70 5.41
C ILE A 33 -2.24 2.62 6.88
N ASN A 34 -3.52 2.40 7.19
CA ASN A 34 -3.97 2.17 8.56
C ASN A 34 -3.27 0.93 9.17
N GLY A 35 -3.12 -0.15 8.40
CA GLY A 35 -2.41 -1.36 8.83
C GLY A 35 -0.91 -1.15 9.06
N ILE A 36 -0.28 -0.20 8.37
CA ILE A 36 1.12 0.21 8.58
C ILE A 36 1.26 1.15 9.81
N GLY A 37 0.14 1.67 10.32
CA GLY A 37 0.07 2.53 11.50
C GLY A 37 -0.08 4.01 11.19
N GLY A 38 -0.73 4.34 10.07
CA GLY A 38 -1.17 5.68 9.72
C GLY A 38 -0.23 6.44 8.78
N ASP A 39 -0.66 7.65 8.42
CA ASP A 39 -0.05 8.46 7.35
C ASP A 39 1.45 8.69 7.55
N GLN A 40 1.88 9.09 8.75
CA GLN A 40 3.28 9.44 8.98
C GLN A 40 4.24 8.24 8.85
N LYS A 41 3.84 7.07 9.36
CA LYS A 41 4.65 5.84 9.19
C LYS A 41 4.71 5.43 7.73
N PHE A 42 3.61 5.59 7.01
CA PHE A 42 3.55 5.27 5.59
C PHE A 42 4.36 6.25 4.72
N ILE A 43 4.28 7.54 5.01
CA ILE A 43 5.12 8.57 4.38
C ILE A 43 6.60 8.25 4.63
N SER A 44 6.99 7.97 5.87
CA SER A 44 8.39 7.60 6.19
C SER A 44 8.84 6.35 5.46
N TYR A 45 7.94 5.37 5.28
CA TYR A 45 8.23 4.17 4.49
C TYR A 45 8.45 4.50 3.01
N LEU A 46 7.59 5.34 2.41
CA LEU A 46 7.76 5.77 1.02
C LEU A 46 8.99 6.67 0.84
N ASP A 47 9.34 7.48 1.84
CA ASP A 47 10.56 8.32 1.81
C ASP A 47 11.81 7.44 1.71
N ASP A 48 11.87 6.37 2.52
CA ASP A 48 12.92 5.35 2.46
C ASP A 48 12.93 4.67 1.09
N LEU A 49 11.76 4.22 0.61
CA LEU A 49 11.60 3.54 -0.68
C LEU A 49 12.14 4.38 -1.85
N PHE A 50 11.88 5.68 -1.88
CA PHE A 50 12.27 6.57 -2.98
C PHE A 50 13.60 7.30 -2.76
N THR A 51 14.40 6.86 -1.78
CA THR A 51 15.77 7.37 -1.60
C THR A 51 16.62 7.07 -2.84
N GLU A 52 16.55 5.84 -3.36
CA GLU A 52 17.16 5.45 -4.64
C GLU A 52 16.09 4.92 -5.59
N LEU A 53 16.21 5.28 -6.87
CA LEU A 53 15.27 4.87 -7.91
C LEU A 53 15.83 3.71 -8.75
N ASN A 54 14.95 2.78 -9.11
CA ASN A 54 15.23 1.69 -10.04
C ASN A 54 16.45 0.80 -9.71
N VAL A 55 16.61 0.40 -8.45
CA VAL A 55 17.77 -0.39 -7.96
C VAL A 55 17.61 -1.92 -8.06
N GLY A 56 16.56 -2.37 -8.75
CA GLY A 56 16.31 -3.80 -8.99
C GLY A 56 15.78 -4.58 -7.78
N PRO A 57 15.69 -5.91 -7.88
CA PRO A 57 14.96 -6.75 -6.91
C PRO A 57 15.69 -7.02 -5.59
N ILE A 58 16.97 -6.64 -5.49
CA ILE A 58 17.85 -7.06 -4.38
C ILE A 58 17.83 -6.03 -3.25
N ILE A 59 17.88 -4.75 -3.62
CA ILE A 59 17.90 -3.61 -2.70
C ILE A 59 16.47 -3.23 -2.36
N ALA A 60 16.26 -2.79 -1.13
CA ALA A 60 14.96 -2.50 -0.56
C ALA A 60 14.44 -1.08 -0.91
N HIS A 61 14.78 -0.57 -2.09
CA HIS A 61 14.28 0.72 -2.60
C HIS A 61 13.44 0.50 -3.86
N ASP A 62 13.04 1.59 -4.52
CA ASP A 62 12.20 1.54 -5.70
C ASP A 62 12.81 0.69 -6.83
N TRP A 63 11.95 -0.09 -7.49
CA TRP A 63 12.28 -0.81 -8.72
C TRP A 63 11.28 -0.42 -9.81
N HIS A 64 11.36 0.83 -10.27
CA HIS A 64 10.42 1.38 -11.24
C HIS A 64 10.33 0.58 -12.56
N GLY A 65 11.44 -0.01 -13.01
CA GLY A 65 11.48 -0.86 -14.21
C GLY A 65 10.67 -2.16 -14.11
N ASN A 66 10.00 -2.42 -12.97
CA ASN A 66 9.10 -3.54 -12.75
C ASN A 66 7.67 -3.02 -12.53
N GLN A 67 6.71 -3.59 -13.26
CA GLN A 67 5.34 -3.08 -13.38
C GLN A 67 4.59 -2.90 -12.05
N PRO A 68 4.76 -3.77 -11.03
CA PRO A 68 4.10 -3.59 -9.74
C PRO A 68 4.43 -2.27 -9.02
N SER A 69 5.58 -1.65 -9.35
CA SER A 69 6.08 -0.44 -8.71
C SER A 69 5.41 0.84 -9.23
N GLY A 70 4.77 0.82 -10.40
CA GLY A 70 4.29 2.02 -11.07
C GLY A 70 3.27 2.85 -10.27
N GLN A 71 2.51 2.21 -9.39
CA GLN A 71 1.53 2.85 -8.51
C GLN A 71 2.15 3.51 -7.27
N ASN A 72 3.36 3.11 -6.85
CA ASN A 72 3.93 3.48 -5.56
C ASN A 72 4.07 5.00 -5.35
N PRO A 73 4.52 5.80 -6.34
CA PRO A 73 4.65 7.25 -6.16
C PRO A 73 3.33 7.93 -5.81
N TRP A 74 2.23 7.44 -6.37
CA TRP A 74 0.87 7.98 -6.21
C TRP A 74 0.28 7.68 -4.83
N MET A 75 0.91 6.83 -4.03
CA MET A 75 0.39 6.47 -2.70
C MET A 75 0.56 7.59 -1.68
N TYR A 76 1.44 8.57 -1.91
CA TYR A 76 1.49 9.77 -1.06
C TYR A 76 0.17 10.57 -1.11
N ASP A 77 -0.57 10.52 -2.21
CA ASP A 77 -1.89 11.17 -2.34
C ASP A 77 -2.89 10.63 -1.31
N TYR A 78 -2.80 9.33 -1.00
CA TYR A 78 -3.63 8.65 0.00
C TYR A 78 -3.21 8.94 1.44
N ALA A 79 -1.99 9.44 1.64
CA ALA A 79 -1.45 9.84 2.94
C ALA A 79 -1.48 11.37 3.14
N HIS A 80 -2.28 12.09 2.34
CA HIS A 80 -2.44 13.54 2.42
C HIS A 80 -1.14 14.33 2.18
N ALA A 81 -0.21 13.79 1.38
CA ALA A 81 1.07 14.41 1.04
C ALA A 81 1.31 14.53 -0.48
N PRO A 82 0.38 15.07 -1.28
CA PRO A 82 0.45 15.03 -2.74
C PRO A 82 1.67 15.73 -3.35
N TRP A 83 2.30 16.69 -2.66
CA TRP A 83 3.56 17.30 -3.13
C TRP A 83 4.70 16.27 -3.22
N LYS A 84 4.66 15.21 -2.41
CA LYS A 84 5.65 14.12 -2.50
C LYS A 84 5.39 13.22 -3.71
N THR A 85 4.12 12.95 -4.06
CA THR A 85 3.77 12.31 -5.35
C THR A 85 4.38 13.09 -6.50
N GLN A 86 4.12 14.41 -6.55
CA GLN A 86 4.59 15.31 -7.59
C GLN A 86 6.12 15.29 -7.72
N GLN A 87 6.83 15.36 -6.59
CA GLN A 87 8.28 15.30 -6.54
C GLN A 87 8.83 13.97 -7.08
N VAL A 88 8.33 12.84 -6.60
CA VAL A 88 8.84 11.52 -6.97
C VAL A 88 8.50 11.18 -8.42
N VAL A 89 7.27 11.47 -8.87
CA VAL A 89 6.87 11.28 -10.27
C VAL A 89 7.77 12.11 -11.19
N ARG A 90 8.06 13.37 -10.84
CA ARG A 90 8.97 14.20 -11.64
C ARG A 90 10.39 13.62 -11.68
N ARG A 91 10.92 13.19 -10.53
CA ARG A 91 12.24 12.53 -10.48
C ARG A 91 12.30 11.31 -11.41
N ILE A 92 11.29 10.44 -11.35
CA ILE A 92 11.19 9.29 -12.24
C ILE A 92 11.19 9.72 -13.71
N GLN A 93 10.37 10.71 -14.08
CA GLN A 93 10.30 11.24 -15.45
C GLN A 93 11.66 11.75 -15.95
N THR A 94 12.42 12.44 -15.10
CA THR A 94 13.66 13.11 -15.52
C THR A 94 14.93 12.27 -15.36
N GLU A 95 14.93 11.31 -14.42
CA GLU A 95 16.11 10.48 -14.11
C GLU A 95 16.09 9.16 -14.87
N LEU A 96 14.91 8.60 -15.15
CA LEU A 96 14.77 7.23 -15.68
C LEU A 96 14.35 7.14 -17.15
N TYR A 97 13.78 8.22 -17.71
CA TYR A 97 13.31 8.25 -19.09
C TYR A 97 14.13 9.23 -19.92
N THR A 98 14.61 8.77 -21.09
CA THR A 98 15.33 9.60 -22.07
C THR A 98 14.91 9.22 -23.49
N ASP A 99 15.30 10.02 -24.48
CA ASP A 99 15.09 9.73 -25.91
C ASP A 99 16.18 8.83 -26.51
N ALA A 100 17.09 8.31 -25.69
CA ALA A 100 18.13 7.38 -26.11
C ALA A 100 17.59 5.96 -26.39
N PRO A 101 18.29 5.12 -27.16
CA PRO A 101 17.88 3.73 -27.42
C PRO A 101 17.63 2.87 -26.16
N SER A 102 18.29 3.19 -25.04
CA SER A 102 18.09 2.54 -23.74
C SER A 102 17.36 3.45 -22.74
N GLY A 103 16.52 4.37 -23.23
CA GLY A 103 15.90 5.43 -22.46
C GLY A 103 14.67 5.04 -21.64
N SER A 104 14.56 3.79 -21.22
CA SER A 104 13.47 3.27 -20.37
C SER A 104 14.07 2.55 -19.15
N PRO A 105 13.45 2.63 -17.96
CA PRO A 105 13.99 2.02 -16.74
C PRO A 105 13.99 0.49 -16.73
N GLY A 106 13.31 -0.15 -17.67
CA GLY A 106 13.20 -1.60 -17.75
C GLY A 106 12.52 -2.05 -19.04
N ASN A 107 12.14 -3.33 -19.07
CA ASN A 107 11.37 -3.87 -20.18
C ASN A 107 10.03 -3.16 -20.27
N ASP A 108 9.69 -2.68 -21.46
CA ASP A 108 8.45 -1.95 -21.69
C ASP A 108 7.19 -2.82 -21.43
N ASP A 109 7.32 -4.15 -21.52
CA ASP A 109 6.29 -5.15 -21.23
C ASP A 109 4.94 -4.81 -21.85
N GLY A 110 4.96 -4.68 -23.19
CA GLY A 110 3.77 -4.46 -24.00
C GLY A 110 3.17 -3.05 -23.84
N GLY A 111 4.00 -2.04 -23.62
CA GLY A 111 3.57 -0.65 -23.45
C GLY A 111 3.28 -0.25 -22.00
N SER A 112 3.57 -1.09 -21.01
CA SER A 112 3.31 -0.79 -19.60
C SER A 112 4.13 0.40 -19.11
N LEU A 113 5.45 0.40 -19.30
CA LEU A 113 6.30 1.51 -18.86
C LEU A 113 6.12 2.75 -19.75
N SER A 114 5.90 2.58 -21.05
CA SER A 114 5.60 3.68 -21.96
C SER A 114 4.28 4.37 -21.62
N SER A 115 3.23 3.60 -21.34
CA SER A 115 1.93 4.16 -20.94
C SER A 115 1.99 4.82 -19.58
N TRP A 116 2.76 4.27 -18.63
CA TRP A 116 3.03 4.93 -17.35
C TRP A 116 3.62 6.32 -17.58
N TYR A 117 4.63 6.44 -18.45
CA TYR A 117 5.25 7.73 -18.77
C TYR A 117 4.23 8.70 -19.36
N VAL A 118 3.44 8.29 -20.36
CA VAL A 118 2.38 9.12 -20.97
C VAL A 118 1.37 9.62 -19.92
N TRP A 119 0.85 8.73 -19.07
CA TRP A 119 -0.05 9.11 -17.98
C TRP A 119 0.60 10.13 -17.04
N SER A 120 1.83 9.84 -16.60
CA SER A 120 2.55 10.69 -15.67
C SER A 120 2.80 12.11 -16.22
N VAL A 121 3.14 12.26 -17.51
CA VAL A 121 3.41 13.59 -18.11
C VAL A 121 2.13 14.39 -18.39
N LEU A 122 0.98 13.70 -18.52
CA LEU A 122 -0.35 14.32 -18.49
C LEU A 122 -0.75 14.76 -17.07
N GLY A 123 0.00 14.34 -16.05
CA GLY A 123 -0.20 14.71 -14.65
C GLY A 123 -1.25 13.89 -13.93
N MET A 124 -1.56 12.68 -14.41
CA MET A 124 -2.57 11.82 -13.79
C MET A 124 -2.27 10.33 -13.97
N TYR A 125 -2.82 9.45 -13.13
CA TYR A 125 -2.57 8.01 -13.23
C TYR A 125 -3.80 7.16 -12.85
N PRO A 126 -4.16 6.13 -13.64
CA PRO A 126 -5.25 5.21 -13.32
C PRO A 126 -4.85 4.28 -12.17
N ILE A 127 -5.15 4.71 -10.95
CA ILE A 127 -4.61 4.08 -9.73
C ILE A 127 -5.33 2.79 -9.34
N THR A 128 -6.63 2.71 -9.61
CA THR A 128 -7.45 1.52 -9.32
C THR A 128 -8.12 1.04 -10.60
N PRO A 129 -7.51 0.07 -11.33
CA PRO A 129 -8.11 -0.49 -12.54
C PRO A 129 -9.52 -1.02 -12.30
N GLY A 130 -10.44 -0.73 -13.23
CA GLY A 130 -11.87 -1.06 -13.11
C GLY A 130 -12.74 0.06 -12.53
N THR A 131 -12.12 1.14 -12.05
CA THR A 131 -12.80 2.37 -11.61
C THR A 131 -12.50 3.53 -12.56
N ALA A 132 -13.13 4.69 -12.33
CA ALA A 132 -12.80 5.94 -13.01
C ALA A 132 -11.77 6.79 -12.24
N ASP A 133 -11.12 6.22 -11.23
CA ASP A 133 -10.23 6.96 -10.34
C ASP A 133 -8.89 7.25 -11.03
N LEU A 134 -8.64 8.54 -11.22
CA LEU A 134 -7.36 9.06 -11.67
C LEU A 134 -6.70 9.84 -10.53
N ALA A 135 -5.62 9.32 -9.97
CA ALA A 135 -4.76 10.06 -9.03
C ALA A 135 -4.06 11.20 -9.76
N LEU A 136 -3.76 12.30 -9.05
CA LEU A 136 -3.23 13.53 -9.62
C LEU A 136 -1.79 13.79 -9.21
N GLY A 137 -0.98 14.10 -10.21
CA GLY A 137 0.38 14.59 -10.08
C GLY A 137 0.41 16.00 -10.67
N SER A 138 1.40 16.26 -11.52
CA SER A 138 1.53 17.54 -12.22
C SER A 138 1.83 17.31 -13.70
N PRO A 139 1.20 18.05 -14.63
CA PRO A 139 1.53 17.95 -16.04
C PRO A 139 2.94 18.46 -16.32
N LEU A 140 3.61 17.87 -17.30
CA LEU A 140 4.94 18.31 -17.76
C LEU A 140 4.84 19.41 -18.83
N PHE A 141 3.77 19.38 -19.64
CA PHE A 141 3.59 20.30 -20.76
C PHE A 141 2.73 21.51 -20.39
N PRO A 142 3.02 22.71 -20.96
CA PRO A 142 2.16 23.88 -20.78
C PRO A 142 0.72 23.66 -21.27
N ARG A 143 0.54 22.79 -22.27
CA ARG A 143 -0.77 22.38 -22.76
C ARG A 143 -0.73 20.97 -23.34
N ALA A 144 -1.72 20.16 -23.02
CA ALA A 144 -1.99 18.88 -23.68
C ALA A 144 -3.49 18.75 -23.99
N VAL A 145 -3.83 18.06 -25.08
CA VAL A 145 -5.22 17.77 -25.47
C VAL A 145 -5.33 16.29 -25.76
N VAL A 146 -6.22 15.61 -25.05
CA VAL A 146 -6.50 14.18 -25.22
C VAL A 146 -7.86 14.03 -25.88
N HIS A 147 -7.87 13.41 -27.06
CA HIS A 147 -9.09 12.98 -27.75
C HIS A 147 -9.30 11.50 -27.48
N SER A 148 -10.37 11.14 -26.78
CA SER A 148 -10.66 9.75 -26.42
C SER A 148 -11.49 9.04 -27.48
N GLY A 149 -11.45 7.71 -27.48
CA GLY A 149 -12.19 6.88 -28.45
C GLY A 149 -13.72 6.99 -28.35
N ASN A 150 -14.25 7.49 -27.23
CA ASN A 150 -15.69 7.79 -27.05
C ASN A 150 -16.08 9.22 -27.48
N GLY A 151 -15.18 9.96 -28.14
CA GLY A 151 -15.47 11.30 -28.69
C GLY A 151 -15.36 12.44 -27.68
N THR A 152 -14.97 12.17 -26.44
CA THR A 152 -14.72 13.25 -25.46
C THR A 152 -13.35 13.90 -25.67
N THR A 153 -13.21 15.14 -25.22
CA THR A 153 -11.94 15.86 -25.25
C THR A 153 -11.59 16.35 -23.85
N ILE A 154 -10.37 16.03 -23.42
CA ILE A 154 -9.79 16.52 -22.16
C ILE A 154 -8.68 17.50 -22.52
N THR A 155 -8.82 18.75 -22.11
CA THR A 155 -7.78 19.77 -22.25
C THR A 155 -7.08 19.97 -20.91
N ILE A 156 -5.76 19.93 -20.92
CA ILE A 156 -4.91 20.10 -19.74
C ILE A 156 -4.06 21.35 -19.99
N ASN A 157 -4.21 22.35 -19.15
CA ASN A 157 -3.45 23.59 -19.18
C ASN A 157 -2.52 23.63 -17.97
N GLY A 158 -1.20 23.57 -18.20
CA GLY A 158 -0.16 23.59 -17.18
C GLY A 158 0.48 24.96 -17.06
N ARG A 159 -0.21 25.94 -16.45
CA ARG A 159 0.38 27.28 -16.25
C ARG A 159 1.57 27.17 -15.31
N GLY A 160 2.76 27.53 -15.80
CA GLY A 160 4.01 27.39 -15.05
C GLY A 160 4.65 26.00 -15.15
N ALA A 161 4.17 25.12 -16.04
CA ALA A 161 4.81 23.83 -16.28
C ALA A 161 6.25 24.02 -16.78
N ALA A 162 7.18 23.48 -16.00
CA ALA A 162 8.61 23.44 -16.29
C ALA A 162 9.22 22.20 -15.62
N PRO A 163 10.36 21.68 -16.09
CA PRO A 163 11.03 20.52 -15.49
C PRO A 163 11.31 20.65 -13.98
N ASP A 164 11.60 21.86 -13.50
CA ASP A 164 11.88 22.21 -12.11
C ASP A 164 10.66 22.75 -11.32
N ALA A 165 9.48 22.78 -11.94
CA ALA A 165 8.22 23.22 -11.33
C ALA A 165 7.18 22.09 -11.26
N PRO A 166 7.41 21.01 -10.48
CA PRO A 166 6.47 19.90 -10.38
C PRO A 166 5.28 20.21 -9.45
N TYR A 167 5.29 21.31 -8.69
CA TYR A 167 4.36 21.42 -7.57
C TYR A 167 3.05 22.11 -7.95
N VAL A 168 1.94 21.41 -7.76
CA VAL A 168 0.60 21.99 -7.97
C VAL A 168 0.29 23.00 -6.86
N GLN A 169 0.07 24.24 -7.26
CA GLN A 169 -0.34 25.33 -6.37
C GLN A 169 -1.87 25.45 -6.32
N GLU A 170 -2.52 25.24 -7.47
CA GLU A 170 -3.96 25.27 -7.64
C GLU A 170 -4.35 24.38 -8.82
N LEU A 171 -5.52 23.75 -8.74
CA LEU A 171 -6.19 23.11 -9.87
C LEU A 171 -7.62 23.61 -9.95
N LYS A 172 -8.08 23.94 -11.16
CA LYS A 172 -9.50 24.07 -11.48
C LYS A 172 -9.93 22.98 -12.45
N VAL A 173 -11.09 22.39 -12.19
CA VAL A 173 -11.75 21.45 -13.10
C VAL A 173 -12.99 22.15 -13.65
N ASN A 174 -13.02 22.36 -14.97
CA ASN A 174 -14.09 23.10 -15.64
C ASN A 174 -14.37 24.47 -14.98
N GLY A 175 -13.30 25.21 -14.66
CA GLY A 175 -13.36 26.53 -14.03
C GLY A 175 -13.64 26.55 -12.52
N SER A 176 -13.96 25.42 -11.90
CA SER A 176 -14.22 25.33 -10.46
C SER A 176 -12.98 24.86 -9.69
N ALA A 177 -12.69 25.49 -8.55
CA ALA A 177 -11.56 25.09 -7.70
C ALA A 177 -11.69 23.62 -7.28
N TRP A 178 -10.57 22.90 -7.35
CA TRP A 178 -10.52 21.46 -7.11
C TRP A 178 -9.41 21.10 -6.10
N PRO A 179 -9.74 21.08 -4.80
CA PRO A 179 -8.77 20.84 -3.73
C PRO A 179 -8.62 19.35 -3.42
N LYS A 180 -8.52 18.50 -4.45
CA LYS A 180 -8.41 17.03 -4.32
C LYS A 180 -7.30 16.49 -5.20
N SER A 181 -6.60 15.45 -4.75
CA SER A 181 -5.50 14.77 -5.45
C SER A 181 -5.98 13.64 -6.36
N TYR A 182 -7.23 13.71 -6.80
CA TYR A 182 -7.81 12.81 -7.80
C TYR A 182 -8.84 13.55 -8.65
N LEU A 183 -9.09 13.10 -9.87
CA LEU A 183 -10.06 13.73 -10.77
C LEU A 183 -11.49 13.22 -10.56
N PRO A 184 -12.52 14.04 -10.84
CA PRO A 184 -13.89 13.54 -10.82
C PRO A 184 -14.11 12.57 -11.98
N SER A 185 -14.86 11.49 -11.74
CA SER A 185 -15.20 10.48 -12.76
C SER A 185 -15.85 11.09 -14.01
N SER A 186 -16.59 12.19 -13.84
CA SER A 186 -17.23 12.93 -14.93
C SER A 186 -16.26 13.41 -16.02
N LEU A 187 -14.96 13.56 -15.70
CA LEU A 187 -13.97 13.95 -16.69
C LEU A 187 -13.78 12.85 -17.76
N ILE A 188 -13.79 11.59 -17.36
CA ILE A 188 -13.68 10.44 -18.28
C ILE A 188 -14.96 10.29 -19.12
N GLU A 189 -16.11 10.54 -18.50
CA GLU A 189 -17.42 10.38 -19.14
C GLU A 189 -17.73 11.50 -20.15
N ARG A 190 -17.34 12.74 -19.84
CA ARG A 190 -17.81 13.94 -20.55
C ARG A 190 -16.69 14.80 -21.13
N GLY A 191 -15.43 14.45 -20.85
CA GLY A 191 -14.31 15.35 -21.10
C GLY A 191 -14.31 16.55 -20.16
N GLY A 192 -13.49 17.54 -20.48
CA GLY A 192 -13.41 18.78 -19.70
C GLY A 192 -12.08 19.50 -19.82
N THR A 193 -11.91 20.53 -18.99
CA THR A 193 -10.67 21.31 -18.90
C THR A 193 -10.09 21.22 -17.50
N LEU A 194 -8.79 20.95 -17.42
CA LEU A 194 -7.97 20.97 -16.21
C LEU A 194 -7.03 22.17 -16.29
N ASP A 195 -7.20 23.14 -15.41
CA ASP A 195 -6.35 24.33 -15.34
C ASP A 195 -5.44 24.25 -14.11
N PHE A 196 -4.21 23.78 -14.31
CA PHE A 196 -3.19 23.72 -13.28
C PHE A 196 -2.44 25.05 -13.19
N THR A 197 -2.14 25.47 -11.95
CA THR A 197 -1.08 26.43 -11.65
C THR A 197 0.05 25.69 -10.95
N LEU A 198 1.24 25.72 -11.53
CA LEU A 198 2.42 25.02 -11.05
C LEU A 198 3.46 26.00 -10.49
N GLY A 199 4.32 25.50 -9.61
CA GLY A 199 5.40 26.25 -8.96
C GLY A 199 6.61 25.38 -8.65
N THR A 200 7.72 26.04 -8.32
CA THR A 200 9.01 25.40 -7.99
C THR A 200 9.12 24.99 -6.52
N ALA A 201 8.25 25.52 -5.65
CA ALA A 201 8.17 25.16 -4.23
C ALA A 201 6.89 24.35 -3.95
N PRO A 202 6.94 23.36 -3.03
CA PRO A 202 5.77 22.57 -2.68
C PRO A 202 4.70 23.43 -2.00
N ASN A 203 3.45 23.28 -2.45
CA ASN A 203 2.29 23.75 -1.69
C ASN A 203 1.84 22.63 -0.74
N MET A 204 2.11 22.80 0.55
CA MET A 204 1.75 21.82 1.59
C MET A 204 0.27 21.91 2.02
N ASP A 205 -0.50 22.85 1.47
CA ASP A 205 -1.92 23.03 1.77
C ASP A 205 -2.84 22.49 0.67
N TRP A 206 -2.34 22.36 -0.57
CA TRP A 206 -3.16 21.86 -1.68
C TRP A 206 -3.44 20.36 -1.54
N ALA A 207 -4.72 19.99 -1.61
CA ALA A 207 -5.20 18.61 -1.59
C ALA A 207 -4.75 17.74 -0.39
N THR A 208 -4.60 18.35 0.79
CA THR A 208 -4.26 17.64 2.05
C THR A 208 -5.44 17.34 2.95
N GLY A 209 -6.61 17.89 2.66
CA GLY A 209 -7.79 17.69 3.50
C GLY A 209 -8.20 16.23 3.63
N ALA A 210 -8.95 15.90 4.68
CA ALA A 210 -9.39 14.52 4.96
C ALA A 210 -10.16 13.86 3.79
N ASN A 211 -10.83 14.66 2.95
CA ASN A 211 -11.60 14.21 1.79
C ASN A 211 -10.93 14.54 0.44
N ALA A 212 -9.64 14.90 0.47
CA ALA A 212 -8.88 15.27 -0.72
C ALA A 212 -8.17 14.08 -1.37
N ALA A 213 -7.89 13.01 -0.60
CA ALA A 213 -7.27 11.79 -1.08
C ALA A 213 -8.17 11.04 -2.09
N PRO A 214 -7.58 10.23 -2.99
CA PRO A 214 -8.36 9.39 -3.89
C PRO A 214 -9.19 8.35 -3.13
N PRO A 215 -10.28 7.83 -3.73
CA PRO A 215 -11.13 6.84 -3.08
C PRO A 215 -10.38 5.54 -2.71
N SER A 216 -10.79 4.95 -1.60
CA SER A 216 -10.45 3.57 -1.22
C SER A 216 -11.75 2.81 -0.95
N TYR A 217 -11.82 1.58 -1.44
CA TYR A 217 -12.99 0.73 -1.43
C TYR A 217 -12.85 -0.34 -0.34
N SER A 218 -13.59 -0.17 0.74
CA SER A 218 -13.53 -1.03 1.93
C SER A 218 -14.62 -2.11 1.96
N ASP A 219 -15.33 -2.35 0.87
CA ASP A 219 -16.40 -3.33 0.83
C ASP A 219 -15.87 -4.74 1.17
N GLY A 220 -16.48 -5.39 2.16
CA GLY A 220 -16.03 -6.69 2.67
C GLY A 220 -14.78 -6.64 3.56
N GLN A 221 -14.20 -5.46 3.81
CA GLN A 221 -13.04 -5.30 4.69
C GLN A 221 -13.38 -5.71 6.12
N LYS A 222 -12.54 -6.58 6.70
CA LYS A 222 -12.58 -6.90 8.14
C LYS A 222 -11.93 -5.79 8.94
N SER A 223 -12.39 -5.51 10.16
CA SER A 223 -11.83 -4.40 10.96
C SER A 223 -10.42 -4.66 11.47
N THR A 224 -10.02 -5.94 11.61
CA THR A 224 -8.69 -6.33 12.05
C THR A 224 -8.13 -7.50 11.25
N ILE A 225 -6.81 -7.61 11.25
CA ILE A 225 -6.05 -8.77 10.77
C ILE A 225 -5.35 -9.40 11.97
N ALA A 226 -5.74 -10.63 12.32
CA ALA A 226 -5.14 -11.42 13.38
C ALA A 226 -3.87 -12.11 12.88
N PHE A 227 -2.91 -12.27 13.78
CA PHE A 227 -1.65 -12.97 13.53
C PHE A 227 -1.10 -13.58 14.82
N THR A 228 -0.08 -14.43 14.68
CA THR A 228 0.72 -14.91 15.80
C THR A 228 2.16 -14.45 15.66
N GLU A 229 2.88 -14.33 16.77
CA GLU A 229 4.32 -14.10 16.75
C GLU A 229 5.04 -15.12 17.66
N PRO A 230 5.92 -15.97 17.11
CA PRO A 230 6.25 -16.07 15.68
C PRO A 230 5.09 -16.65 14.85
N SER A 231 4.91 -16.15 13.62
CA SER A 231 3.84 -16.57 12.69
C SER A 231 4.18 -17.82 11.86
N ARG A 232 5.43 -18.26 11.90
CA ARG A 232 5.97 -19.40 11.15
C ARG A 232 7.15 -20.00 11.88
N ASP A 233 7.55 -21.19 11.45
CA ASP A 233 8.75 -21.89 11.93
C ASP A 233 8.78 -22.07 13.47
N PHE A 234 7.60 -22.27 14.07
CA PHE A 234 7.48 -22.51 15.51
C PHE A 234 7.85 -23.96 15.84
N VAL A 235 9.14 -24.18 16.10
CA VAL A 235 9.73 -25.49 16.41
C VAL A 235 9.94 -25.62 17.92
N MET A 236 9.55 -26.75 18.50
CA MET A 236 9.64 -27.06 19.93
C MET A 236 10.34 -28.41 20.16
N GLY A 237 11.03 -28.53 21.30
CA GLY A 237 11.55 -29.82 21.79
C GLY A 237 10.45 -30.71 22.38
N HIS A 238 10.81 -31.91 22.84
CA HIS A 238 9.92 -32.74 23.67
C HIS A 238 9.72 -32.12 25.05
N ASN A 239 8.47 -32.10 25.53
CA ASN A 239 8.10 -31.54 26.83
C ASN A 239 8.58 -30.08 27.01
N ASP A 240 8.65 -29.35 25.91
CA ASP A 240 9.14 -27.98 25.83
C ASP A 240 7.98 -27.01 26.05
N LYS A 241 8.31 -25.79 26.45
CA LYS A 241 7.35 -24.71 26.67
C LYS A 241 7.88 -23.43 26.04
N LYS A 242 7.11 -22.84 25.13
CA LYS A 242 7.45 -21.59 24.44
C LYS A 242 6.27 -20.63 24.41
N THR A 243 6.56 -19.35 24.57
CA THR A 243 5.55 -18.30 24.46
C THR A 243 5.30 -17.95 23.00
N VAL A 244 4.03 -17.79 22.66
CA VAL A 244 3.56 -17.24 21.39
C VAL A 244 2.68 -16.03 21.68
N THR A 245 2.82 -14.98 20.89
CA THR A 245 1.90 -13.85 20.94
C THR A 245 0.70 -14.14 20.04
N VAL A 246 -0.51 -13.96 20.54
CA VAL A 246 -1.75 -13.89 19.73
C VAL A 246 -2.13 -12.42 19.62
N ALA A 247 -2.16 -11.90 18.41
CA ALA A 247 -2.33 -10.47 18.17
C ALA A 247 -3.34 -10.17 17.06
N ALA A 248 -3.82 -8.93 17.04
CA ALA A 248 -4.64 -8.38 15.96
C ALA A 248 -4.18 -6.96 15.63
N GLN A 249 -3.93 -6.70 14.35
CA GLN A 249 -3.70 -5.38 13.77
C GLN A 249 -5.03 -4.76 13.38
N ASN A 250 -5.35 -3.58 13.93
CA ASN A 250 -6.50 -2.78 13.50
C ASN A 250 -6.17 -2.06 12.20
N ILE A 251 -7.04 -2.23 11.20
CA ILE A 251 -6.90 -1.58 9.89
C ILE A 251 -7.94 -0.45 9.69
N THR A 252 -8.55 -0.02 10.79
CA THR A 252 -9.51 1.09 10.87
C THR A 252 -9.02 2.18 11.83
N ASN A 253 -9.70 3.32 11.81
CA ASN A 253 -9.43 4.46 12.70
C ASN A 253 -10.25 4.44 13.99
N ASN A 254 -11.02 3.38 14.25
CA ASN A 254 -11.81 3.23 15.47
C ASN A 254 -11.24 2.09 16.32
N PRO A 255 -11.23 2.21 17.66
CA PRO A 255 -10.77 1.13 18.52
C PRO A 255 -11.62 -0.13 18.29
N GLN A 256 -10.98 -1.29 18.32
CA GLN A 256 -11.61 -2.59 18.16
C GLN A 256 -11.47 -3.43 19.42
N GLU A 257 -12.44 -4.32 19.63
CA GLU A 257 -12.37 -5.38 20.62
C GLU A 257 -12.50 -6.71 19.86
N VAL A 258 -11.48 -7.56 20.01
CA VAL A 258 -11.36 -8.82 19.27
C VAL A 258 -11.34 -9.97 20.26
N THR A 259 -12.37 -10.80 20.23
CA THR A 259 -12.37 -12.07 20.98
C THR A 259 -11.72 -13.15 20.12
N TRP A 260 -10.94 -14.03 20.74
CA TRP A 260 -10.31 -15.15 20.03
C TRP A 260 -10.50 -16.48 20.77
N ARG A 261 -10.50 -17.58 20.00
CA ARG A 261 -10.58 -18.94 20.51
C ARG A 261 -9.67 -19.88 19.72
N ALA A 262 -8.89 -20.69 20.41
CA ALA A 262 -7.99 -21.67 19.83
C ALA A 262 -8.59 -23.09 19.85
N GLU A 263 -8.49 -23.79 18.73
CA GLU A 263 -8.61 -25.24 18.63
C GLU A 263 -7.21 -25.86 18.73
N VAL A 264 -6.96 -26.57 19.83
CA VAL A 264 -5.64 -27.15 20.12
C VAL A 264 -5.69 -28.66 19.88
N PRO A 265 -4.81 -29.22 19.03
CA PRO A 265 -4.77 -30.66 18.77
C PRO A 265 -4.18 -31.42 19.96
N ALA A 266 -4.50 -32.71 20.05
CA ALA A 266 -3.90 -33.60 21.06
C ALA A 266 -2.36 -33.61 20.94
N GLY A 267 -1.66 -33.63 22.08
CA GLY A 267 -0.20 -33.58 22.15
C GLY A 267 0.39 -32.17 22.28
N ILE A 268 -0.43 -31.13 22.17
CA ILE A 268 -0.10 -29.73 22.46
C ILE A 268 -1.05 -29.19 23.54
N THR A 269 -0.56 -28.28 24.38
CA THR A 269 -1.38 -27.53 25.34
C THR A 269 -1.10 -26.04 25.24
N MET A 270 -2.07 -25.22 25.64
CA MET A 270 -1.95 -23.76 25.72
C MET A 270 -2.35 -23.28 27.12
N SER A 271 -1.67 -22.28 27.67
CA SER A 271 -2.00 -21.69 28.97
C SER A 271 -3.38 -21.03 28.99
N SER A 272 -3.84 -20.55 27.83
CA SER A 272 -5.24 -20.20 27.57
C SER A 272 -5.62 -20.57 26.15
N VAL A 273 -6.88 -20.99 25.96
CA VAL A 273 -7.46 -21.33 24.66
C VAL A 273 -8.45 -20.27 24.17
N SER A 274 -8.59 -19.15 24.89
CA SER A 274 -9.41 -18.02 24.47
C SER A 274 -9.00 -16.73 25.17
N GLY A 275 -9.33 -15.58 24.58
CA GLY A 275 -9.04 -14.28 25.17
C GLY A 275 -9.76 -13.13 24.49
N THR A 276 -9.47 -11.91 24.91
CA THR A 276 -10.03 -10.68 24.34
C THR A 276 -8.94 -9.62 24.23
N LEU A 277 -8.67 -9.21 22.99
CA LEU A 277 -7.70 -8.18 22.66
C LEU A 277 -8.40 -6.82 22.56
N ARG A 278 -7.86 -5.83 23.28
CA ARG A 278 -8.20 -4.42 23.05
C ARG A 278 -7.23 -3.86 22.03
N VAL A 279 -7.73 -3.47 20.86
CA VAL A 279 -6.90 -3.07 19.73
C VAL A 279 -7.10 -1.57 19.45
N PRO A 280 -6.08 -0.72 19.67
CA PRO A 280 -6.22 0.72 19.43
C PRO A 280 -6.40 1.04 17.93
N PRO A 281 -6.91 2.24 17.57
CA PRO A 281 -6.94 2.72 16.18
C PRO A 281 -5.59 2.57 15.49
N ALA A 282 -5.58 2.03 14.26
CA ALA A 282 -4.37 1.81 13.46
C ALA A 282 -3.20 1.12 14.22
N GLY A 283 -3.50 0.33 15.27
CA GLY A 283 -2.48 -0.27 16.13
C GLY A 283 -2.72 -1.76 16.39
N VAL A 284 -1.89 -2.33 17.27
CA VAL A 284 -1.90 -3.75 17.61
C VAL A 284 -2.38 -3.95 19.04
N GLY A 285 -3.25 -4.94 19.24
CA GLY A 285 -3.57 -5.51 20.54
C GLY A 285 -3.08 -6.95 20.55
N ALA A 286 -2.48 -7.38 21.66
CA ALA A 286 -1.79 -8.64 21.74
C ALA A 286 -1.86 -9.22 23.16
N ASP A 287 -1.87 -10.56 23.24
CA ASP A 287 -1.71 -11.34 24.45
C ASP A 287 -0.58 -12.36 24.25
N GLU A 288 0.22 -12.59 25.29
CA GLU A 288 1.23 -13.65 25.31
C GLU A 288 0.65 -14.93 25.91
N ILE A 289 0.79 -16.04 25.20
CA ILE A 289 0.24 -17.35 25.55
C ILE A 289 1.36 -18.37 25.52
N ASP A 290 1.45 -19.21 26.54
CA ASP A 290 2.41 -20.30 26.54
C ASP A 290 1.83 -21.51 25.82
N VAL A 291 2.61 -22.06 24.88
CA VAL A 291 2.36 -23.34 24.23
C VAL A 291 3.33 -24.36 24.80
N ALA A 292 2.85 -25.54 25.16
CA ALA A 292 3.68 -26.65 25.61
C ALA A 292 3.45 -27.91 24.77
N SER A 293 4.53 -28.64 24.49
CA SER A 293 4.52 -29.88 23.70
C SER A 293 4.57 -31.12 24.60
N GLY A 294 4.04 -32.24 24.13
CA GLY A 294 4.30 -33.56 24.72
C GLY A 294 5.63 -34.17 24.23
N ALA A 295 5.78 -35.49 24.42
CA ALA A 295 6.96 -36.25 24.00
C ALA A 295 6.88 -36.81 22.56
N GLY A 296 5.81 -36.51 21.81
CA GLY A 296 5.61 -37.00 20.45
C GLY A 296 6.28 -36.12 19.41
N ASN A 297 6.96 -36.72 18.43
CA ASN A 297 7.39 -36.02 17.22
C ASN A 297 6.19 -35.78 16.29
N GLY A 298 6.14 -34.63 15.62
CA GLY A 298 5.12 -34.38 14.62
C GLY A 298 4.90 -32.91 14.27
N GLN A 299 4.00 -32.69 13.33
CA GLN A 299 3.47 -31.36 13.00
C GLN A 299 2.05 -31.25 13.55
N TYR A 300 1.80 -30.18 14.29
CA TYR A 300 0.54 -29.89 14.95
C TYR A 300 0.04 -28.54 14.47
N ARG A 301 -1.27 -28.40 14.35
CA ARG A 301 -1.90 -27.18 13.86
C ARG A 301 -2.87 -26.64 14.88
N ILE A 302 -2.54 -25.48 15.46
CA ILE A 302 -3.48 -24.73 16.30
C ILE A 302 -4.25 -23.77 15.38
N ARG A 303 -5.58 -23.86 15.37
CA ARG A 303 -6.44 -22.89 14.66
C ARG A 303 -6.95 -21.86 15.65
N ILE A 304 -6.72 -20.58 15.38
CA ILE A 304 -7.20 -19.48 16.21
C ILE A 304 -8.27 -18.74 15.41
N HIS A 305 -9.50 -18.84 15.89
CA HIS A 305 -10.65 -18.13 15.36
C HIS A 305 -10.77 -16.77 16.04
N THR A 306 -11.06 -15.72 15.28
CA THR A 306 -11.23 -14.37 15.85
C THR A 306 -12.56 -13.76 15.44
N TYR A 307 -13.15 -12.98 16.35
CA TYR A 307 -14.47 -12.39 16.19
C TYR A 307 -14.47 -10.95 16.69
N ALA A 308 -15.17 -10.08 15.97
CA ALA A 308 -15.48 -8.73 16.43
C ALA A 308 -16.53 -8.77 17.54
N LYS A 309 -16.66 -7.66 18.27
CA LYS A 309 -17.65 -7.50 19.35
C LYS A 309 -19.10 -7.83 18.95
N ASN A 310 -19.46 -7.63 17.68
CA ASN A 310 -20.80 -7.94 17.14
C ASN A 310 -20.96 -9.42 16.70
N GLY A 311 -19.96 -10.27 16.96
CA GLY A 311 -19.94 -11.68 16.56
C GLY A 311 -19.50 -11.94 15.13
N GLN A 312 -19.18 -10.91 14.34
CA GLN A 312 -18.67 -11.10 12.98
C GLN A 312 -17.30 -11.81 13.03
N GLU A 313 -17.17 -12.91 12.30
CA GLU A 313 -15.89 -13.58 12.13
C GLU A 313 -14.89 -12.66 11.40
N LEU A 314 -13.70 -12.53 11.96
CA LEU A 314 -12.58 -11.77 11.44
C LEU A 314 -11.58 -12.73 10.76
N SER A 315 -10.35 -12.30 10.53
CA SER A 315 -9.33 -13.18 9.96
C SER A 315 -8.92 -14.26 10.97
N ASN A 316 -8.94 -15.52 10.57
CA ASN A 316 -8.44 -16.62 11.41
C ASN A 316 -6.94 -16.85 11.19
N VAL A 317 -6.27 -17.33 12.23
CA VAL A 317 -4.84 -17.62 12.21
C VAL A 317 -4.61 -19.11 12.35
N VAL A 318 -3.59 -19.61 11.68
CA VAL A 318 -3.11 -20.97 11.84
C VAL A 318 -1.68 -20.91 12.33
N LEU A 319 -1.42 -21.47 13.51
CA LEU A 319 -0.06 -21.65 14.03
C LEU A 319 0.34 -23.11 13.81
N ASP A 320 1.26 -23.33 12.88
CA ASP A 320 1.86 -24.63 12.64
C ASP A 320 3.05 -24.83 13.60
N VAL A 321 2.94 -25.84 14.47
CA VAL A 321 3.91 -26.22 15.49
C VAL A 321 4.62 -27.48 15.04
N THR A 322 5.95 -27.47 15.01
CA THR A 322 6.75 -28.69 14.78
C THR A 322 7.41 -29.12 16.07
N VAL A 323 7.14 -30.34 16.52
CA VAL A 323 7.80 -30.94 17.69
C VAL A 323 8.81 -31.97 17.22
N ALA A 324 10.07 -31.80 17.64
CA ALA A 324 11.17 -32.71 17.35
C ALA A 324 12.09 -32.83 18.57
N GLY A 325 12.45 -34.07 18.93
CA GLY A 325 13.43 -34.40 19.96
C GLY A 325 14.84 -34.60 19.42
#